data_AF-A0A9E1Y6I2-F1
#
_entry.id   AF-A0A9E1Y6I2-F1
#
_cell.length_a   1.000
_cell.length_b   1.000
_cell.length_c   1.000
_cell.angle_alpha   90.00
_cell.angle_beta   90.00
_cell.angle_gamma   90.00
#
_symmetry.space_group_name_H-M   'P 1'
#
loop_
_entity.id
_entity.type
_entity.pdbx_description
1 polymer ?
#
loop_
_entity_poly.entity_id
_entity_poly.type
_entity_poly.pdbx_seq_one_letter_code
_entity_poly.pdbx_strand_id
1 'polypeptide(L)'
;MKNLLARGGIEFLAVLLGISGSLWVDDYRIDLANQEKTIVTLQSLGKELRDAKKYGDIRVQRIENESKALHYIIDNWGDIIPDSLMSIELGNWNLMLSLKAYLAFHPPKAIYNSLSNDGSIGLISNPELKKK
;
A
#
# COMPACT_ATOMS: atom_id res chain seq x y z
N MET A 1 65.55 -11.30 -20.70
CA MET A 1 64.66 -10.69 -19.69
C MET A 1 63.39 -10.01 -20.29
N LYS A 2 62.98 -10.31 -21.53
CA LYS A 2 61.78 -9.70 -22.15
C LYS A 2 60.46 -10.45 -21.88
N ASN A 3 60.53 -11.66 -21.31
CA ASN A 3 59.36 -12.55 -21.21
C ASN A 3 58.77 -12.66 -19.79
N LEU A 4 59.42 -12.11 -18.76
CA LEU A 4 58.95 -12.19 -17.37
C LEU A 4 57.79 -11.21 -17.10
N LEU A 5 57.92 -9.98 -17.63
CA LEU A 5 56.84 -8.96 -17.60
C LEU A 5 55.65 -9.37 -18.46
N ALA A 6 55.90 -10.02 -19.61
CA ALA A 6 54.83 -10.51 -20.48
C ALA A 6 54.02 -11.63 -19.83
N ARG A 7 54.66 -12.57 -19.12
CA ARG A 7 53.96 -13.69 -18.46
C ARG A 7 53.20 -13.25 -17.20
N GLY A 8 53.86 -12.50 -16.31
CA GLY A 8 53.21 -11.99 -15.09
C GLY A 8 52.14 -10.92 -15.35
N GLY A 9 52.29 -10.11 -16.40
CA GLY A 9 51.28 -9.14 -16.81
C GLY A 9 50.02 -9.78 -17.38
N ILE A 10 50.16 -10.86 -18.17
CA ILE A 10 49.00 -11.61 -18.70
C ILE A 10 48.25 -12.34 -17.56
N GLU A 11 48.98 -12.98 -16.64
CA GLU A 11 48.37 -13.63 -15.46
C GLU A 11 47.65 -12.62 -14.57
N PHE A 12 48.24 -11.45 -14.34
CA PHE A 12 47.59 -10.36 -13.60
C PHE A 12 46.31 -9.86 -14.29
N LEU A 13 46.33 -9.65 -15.61
CA LEU A 13 45.15 -9.25 -16.37
C LEU A 13 44.05 -10.30 -16.32
N ALA A 14 44.40 -11.58 -16.42
CA ALA A 14 43.43 -12.67 -16.32
C ALA A 14 42.74 -12.71 -14.95
N VAL A 15 43.51 -12.56 -13.86
CA VAL A 15 42.97 -12.50 -12.49
C VAL A 15 42.11 -11.25 -12.29
N LEU A 16 42.59 -10.08 -12.75
CA LEU A 16 41.86 -8.83 -12.67
C LEU A 16 40.51 -8.94 -13.39
N LEU A 17 40.50 -9.44 -14.63
CA LEU A 17 39.29 -9.67 -15.41
C LEU A 17 38.36 -10.70 -14.77
N GLY A 18 38.91 -11.75 -14.14
CA GLY A 18 38.13 -12.73 -13.40
C GLY A 18 37.38 -12.10 -12.21
N ILE A 19 38.07 -11.30 -11.40
CA ILE A 19 37.47 -10.62 -10.24
C ILE A 19 36.48 -9.54 -10.69
N SER A 20 36.88 -8.67 -11.62
CA SER A 20 36.00 -7.63 -12.15
C SER A 20 34.76 -8.20 -12.85
N GLY A 21 34.92 -9.28 -13.61
CA GLY A 21 33.81 -9.99 -14.25
C GLY A 21 32.85 -10.61 -13.24
N SER A 22 33.38 -11.22 -12.17
CA SER A 22 32.55 -11.77 -11.09
C SER A 22 31.72 -10.69 -10.41
N LEU A 23 32.35 -9.58 -10.02
CA LEU A 23 31.66 -8.45 -9.40
C LEU A 23 30.57 -7.88 -10.30
N TRP A 24 30.86 -7.73 -11.60
CA TRP A 24 29.87 -7.22 -12.55
C TRP A 24 28.65 -8.13 -12.69
N VAL A 25 28.86 -9.47 -12.73
CA VAL A 25 27.75 -10.42 -12.77
C VAL A 25 26.93 -10.39 -11.47
N ASP A 26 27.59 -10.25 -10.32
CA ASP A 26 26.91 -10.16 -9.03
C ASP A 26 26.08 -8.88 -8.91
N ASP A 27 26.62 -7.73 -9.29
CA ASP A 27 25.90 -6.45 -9.32
C ASP A 27 24.67 -6.52 -10.23
N TYR A 28 24.82 -7.11 -11.43
CA TYR A 28 23.71 -7.29 -12.36
C TYR A 28 22.58 -8.16 -11.77
N ARG A 29 22.93 -9.24 -11.06
CA ARG A 29 21.95 -10.10 -10.40
C ARG A 29 21.24 -9.38 -9.25
N ILE A 30 21.95 -8.57 -8.47
CA ILE A 30 21.38 -7.76 -7.39
C ILE A 30 20.40 -6.73 -7.95
N ASP A 31 20.76 -6.06 -9.03
CA ASP A 31 19.89 -5.08 -9.69
C ASP A 31 18.60 -5.72 -10.21
N LEU A 32 18.68 -6.90 -10.84
CA LEU A 32 17.50 -7.62 -11.29
C LEU A 32 16.58 -8.02 -10.13
N ALA A 33 17.14 -8.52 -9.04
CA ALA A 33 16.39 -8.86 -7.83
C ALA A 33 15.73 -7.63 -7.18
N ASN A 34 16.42 -6.49 -7.16
CA ASN A 34 15.88 -5.22 -6.67
C ASN A 34 14.73 -4.71 -7.54
N GLN A 35 14.82 -4.85 -8.86
CA GLN A 35 13.74 -4.51 -9.78
C GLN A 35 12.50 -5.39 -9.54
N GLU A 36 12.68 -6.70 -9.41
CA GLU A 36 11.59 -7.62 -9.11
C GLU A 36 10.91 -7.27 -7.78
N LYS A 37 11.72 -7.05 -6.72
CA LYS A 37 11.21 -6.64 -5.41
C LYS A 37 10.48 -5.30 -5.47
N THR A 38 10.93 -4.37 -6.31
CA THR A 38 10.26 -3.07 -6.52
C THR A 38 8.90 -3.26 -7.17
N ILE A 39 8.78 -4.12 -8.19
CA ILE A 39 7.50 -4.43 -8.84
C ILE A 39 6.50 -5.00 -7.82
N VAL A 40 6.92 -5.98 -7.02
CA VAL A 40 6.07 -6.60 -5.98
C VAL A 40 5.65 -5.57 -4.92
N THR A 41 6.56 -4.70 -4.52
CA THR A 41 6.29 -3.61 -3.56
C THR A 41 5.22 -2.66 -4.11
N LEU A 42 5.36 -2.21 -5.36
CA LEU A 42 4.39 -1.32 -6.01
C LEU A 42 3.03 -1.99 -6.21
N GLN A 43 2.99 -3.26 -6.59
CA GLN A 43 1.75 -4.03 -6.72
C GLN A 43 1.02 -4.15 -5.37
N SER A 44 1.76 -4.39 -4.29
CA SER A 44 1.23 -4.51 -2.93
C SER A 44 0.67 -3.17 -2.43
N LEU A 45 1.40 -2.07 -2.62
CA LEU A 45 0.91 -0.72 -2.33
C LEU A 45 -0.32 -0.37 -3.16
N GLY A 46 -0.31 -0.68 -4.46
CA GLY A 46 -1.46 -0.47 -5.34
C GLY A 46 -2.69 -1.27 -4.89
N LYS A 47 -2.50 -2.48 -4.36
CA LYS A 47 -3.58 -3.26 -3.75
C LYS A 47 -4.12 -2.57 -2.49
N GLU A 48 -3.26 -2.13 -1.58
CA GLU A 48 -3.68 -1.42 -0.36
C GLU A 48 -4.46 -0.15 -0.69
N LEU A 49 -4.04 0.61 -1.70
CA LEU A 49 -4.77 1.81 -2.15
C LEU A 49 -6.16 1.47 -2.69
N ARG A 50 -6.32 0.37 -3.45
CA ARG A 50 -7.64 -0.10 -3.90
C ARG A 50 -8.52 -0.51 -2.73
N ASP A 51 -7.95 -1.20 -1.74
CA ASP A 51 -8.66 -1.61 -0.53
C ASP A 51 -9.06 -0.39 0.31
N ALA A 52 -8.20 0.63 0.41
CA ALA A 52 -8.49 1.90 1.07
C ALA A 52 -9.57 2.70 0.35
N LYS A 53 -9.57 2.73 -1.00
CA LYS A 53 -10.65 3.33 -1.78
C LYS A 53 -11.98 2.64 -1.48
N LYS A 54 -12.02 1.31 -1.58
CA LYS A 54 -13.23 0.52 -1.29
C LYS A 54 -13.73 0.77 0.13
N TYR A 55 -12.83 0.83 1.10
CA TYR A 55 -13.16 1.19 2.48
C TYR A 55 -13.80 2.58 2.56
N GLY A 56 -13.21 3.58 1.91
CA GLY A 56 -13.73 4.94 1.82
C GLY A 56 -15.13 5.00 1.21
N ASP A 57 -15.35 4.32 0.07
CA ASP A 57 -16.64 4.29 -0.62
C ASP A 57 -17.75 3.73 0.31
N ILE A 58 -17.47 2.67 1.07
CA ILE A 58 -18.40 2.11 2.07
C ILE A 58 -18.70 3.12 3.17
N ARG A 59 -17.71 3.91 3.60
CA ARG A 59 -17.92 4.93 4.63
C ARG A 59 -18.75 6.10 4.14
N VAL A 60 -18.52 6.55 2.90
CA VAL A 60 -19.34 7.60 2.28
C VAL A 60 -20.80 7.15 2.19
N GLN A 61 -21.06 5.95 1.66
CA GLN A 61 -22.42 5.41 1.58
C GLN A 61 -23.10 5.31 2.95
N ARG A 62 -22.35 4.94 3.99
CA ARG A 62 -22.88 4.90 5.36
C ARG A 62 -23.29 6.30 5.84
N ILE A 63 -22.42 7.30 5.68
CA ILE A 63 -22.69 8.68 6.07
C ILE A 63 -23.90 9.24 5.30
N GLU A 64 -24.01 8.96 4.00
CA GLU A 64 -25.15 9.39 3.19
C GLU A 64 -26.47 8.77 3.68
N ASN A 65 -26.48 7.48 4.02
CA ASN A 65 -27.67 6.82 4.54
C ASN A 65 -28.04 7.34 5.94
N GLU A 66 -27.07 7.55 6.81
CA GLU A 66 -27.28 8.18 8.12
C GLU A 66 -27.86 9.59 7.98
N SER A 67 -27.33 10.39 7.06
CA SER A 67 -27.83 11.73 6.77
C SER A 67 -29.28 11.70 6.28
N LYS A 68 -29.64 10.80 5.36
CA LYS A 68 -31.03 10.64 4.90
C LYS A 68 -31.97 10.28 6.04
N ALA A 69 -31.54 9.42 6.95
CA ALA A 69 -32.35 8.99 8.06
C ALA A 69 -32.54 10.09 9.11
N LEU A 70 -31.51 10.88 9.37
CA LEU A 70 -31.60 12.07 10.20
C LEU A 70 -32.57 13.10 9.61
N HIS A 71 -32.51 13.36 8.30
CA HIS A 71 -33.47 14.22 7.63
C HIS A 71 -34.90 13.69 7.76
N TYR A 72 -35.13 12.39 7.57
CA TYR A 72 -36.44 11.78 7.79
C TYR A 72 -36.95 12.00 9.23
N ILE A 73 -36.09 11.88 10.24
CA ILE A 73 -36.49 12.13 11.63
C ILE A 73 -36.88 13.61 11.83
N ILE A 74 -36.09 14.52 11.28
CA ILE A 74 -36.31 15.97 11.42
C ILE A 74 -37.59 16.39 10.70
N ASP A 75 -37.81 15.89 9.48
CA ASP A 75 -38.95 16.27 8.64
C ASP A 75 -40.29 15.75 9.18
N ASN A 76 -40.27 14.69 9.99
CA ASN A 76 -41.46 14.09 10.62
C ASN A 76 -41.49 14.31 12.14
N TRP A 77 -40.78 15.33 12.64
CA TRP A 77 -40.66 15.57 14.07
C TRP A 77 -42.03 15.78 14.75
N GLY A 78 -42.30 15.02 15.81
CA GLY A 78 -43.56 15.05 16.55
C GLY A 78 -44.61 14.02 16.08
N ASP A 79 -44.49 13.53 14.84
CA ASP A 79 -45.43 12.56 14.25
C ASP A 79 -44.84 11.15 14.14
N ILE A 80 -43.57 10.97 14.53
CA ILE A 80 -42.87 9.69 14.50
C ILE A 80 -43.31 8.80 15.66
N ILE A 81 -43.68 7.56 15.34
CA ILE A 81 -43.83 6.48 16.31
C ILE A 81 -42.43 5.95 16.66
N PRO A 82 -41.96 6.04 17.91
CA PRO A 82 -40.58 5.64 18.26
C PRO A 82 -40.26 4.18 17.90
N ASP A 83 -41.24 3.29 18.03
CA ASP A 83 -41.08 1.87 17.70
C ASP A 83 -40.89 1.63 16.19
N SER A 84 -41.46 2.50 15.33
CA SER A 84 -41.25 2.39 13.88
C SER A 84 -39.86 2.84 13.45
N LEU A 85 -39.11 3.57 14.29
CA LEU A 85 -37.71 3.89 14.00
C LEU A 85 -36.78 2.68 14.13
N MET A 86 -37.17 1.68 14.95
CA MET A 86 -36.40 0.45 15.14
C MET A 86 -36.48 -0.47 13.91
N SER A 87 -37.49 -0.29 13.04
CA SER A 87 -37.69 -1.09 11.82
C SER A 87 -37.14 -0.42 10.55
N ILE A 88 -36.57 0.79 10.64
CA ILE A 88 -35.96 1.47 9.49
C ILE A 88 -34.58 0.87 9.23
N GLU A 89 -34.44 0.22 8.08
CA GLU A 89 -33.17 -0.34 7.58
C GLU A 89 -32.43 0.65 6.67
N LEU A 90 -31.14 0.85 6.94
CA LEU A 90 -30.21 1.70 6.21
C LEU A 90 -29.11 0.85 5.55
N GLY A 91 -29.54 -0.06 4.68
CA GLY A 91 -28.66 -1.07 4.10
C GLY A 91 -28.47 -2.25 5.06
N ASN A 92 -27.24 -2.49 5.52
CA ASN A 92 -26.94 -3.60 6.45
C ASN A 92 -27.12 -3.23 7.93
N TRP A 93 -27.58 -2.03 8.23
CA TRP A 93 -27.67 -1.47 9.58
C TRP A 93 -29.04 -0.86 9.78
N ASN A 94 -29.66 -1.06 10.94
CA ASN A 94 -30.86 -0.30 11.27
C ASN A 94 -30.51 1.13 11.72
N LEU A 95 -31.51 2.01 11.68
CA LEU A 95 -31.40 3.42 12.04
C LEU A 95 -30.77 3.63 13.42
N MET A 96 -31.26 2.91 14.43
CA MET A 96 -30.79 3.06 15.81
C MET A 96 -29.30 2.74 15.95
N LEU A 97 -28.85 1.66 15.31
CA LEU A 97 -27.45 1.25 15.33
C LEU A 97 -26.58 2.25 14.56
N SER A 98 -27.09 2.81 13.46
CA SER A 98 -26.38 3.81 12.67
C SER A 98 -26.17 5.12 13.44
N LEU A 99 -27.17 5.59 14.18
CA LEU A 99 -27.09 6.80 15.01
C LEU A 99 -26.18 6.65 16.24
N LYS A 100 -26.11 5.45 16.84
CA LYS A 100 -25.32 5.20 18.06
C LYS A 100 -23.89 4.75 17.77
N ALA A 101 -23.64 4.16 16.60
CA ALA A 101 -22.35 3.53 16.32
C ALA A 101 -21.28 4.56 15.99
N TYR A 102 -20.21 4.56 16.79
CA TYR A 102 -19.00 5.34 16.54
C TYR A 102 -18.46 5.11 15.11
N LEU A 103 -18.24 6.20 14.37
CA LEU A 103 -17.79 6.15 12.97
C LEU A 103 -16.26 6.21 12.88
N ALA A 104 -15.59 5.17 13.35
CA ALA A 104 -14.12 5.12 13.35
C ALA A 104 -13.54 5.08 11.93
N PHE A 105 -12.66 6.01 11.54
CA PHE A 105 -12.01 6.01 10.22
C PHE A 105 -10.57 5.51 10.30
N HIS A 106 -10.36 4.26 9.89
CA HIS A 106 -9.07 3.57 9.91
C HIS A 106 -8.87 2.85 8.57
N PRO A 107 -8.41 3.57 7.53
CA PRO A 107 -8.11 2.94 6.25
C PRO A 107 -6.98 1.90 6.41
N PRO A 108 -6.96 0.84 5.58
CA PRO A 108 -5.87 -0.12 5.53
C PRO A 108 -4.52 0.59 5.32
N LYS A 109 -3.55 0.27 6.18
CA LYS A 109 -2.17 0.79 6.13
C LYS A 109 -1.12 -0.26 6.54
N ALA A 110 -1.54 -1.51 6.65
CA ALA A 110 -0.71 -2.59 7.16
C ALA A 110 0.42 -2.96 6.19
N ILE A 111 0.13 -2.95 4.89
CA ILE A 111 1.10 -3.24 3.83
C ILE A 111 2.14 -2.12 3.79
N TYR A 112 1.71 -0.85 3.76
CA TYR A 112 2.63 0.28 3.85
C TYR A 112 3.54 0.19 5.08
N ASN A 113 2.98 -0.06 6.27
CA ASN A 113 3.78 -0.16 7.49
C ASN A 113 4.81 -1.29 7.43
N SER A 114 4.43 -2.47 6.91
CA SER A 114 5.34 -3.60 6.72
C SER A 114 6.49 -3.25 5.77
N LEU A 115 6.17 -2.70 4.60
CA LEU A 115 7.14 -2.34 3.56
C LEU A 115 8.05 -1.17 3.99
N SER A 116 7.54 -0.29 4.84
CA SER A 116 8.33 0.79 5.44
C SER A 116 9.32 0.23 6.47
N ASN A 117 8.91 -0.79 7.24
CA ASN A 117 9.74 -1.37 8.29
C ASN A 117 10.82 -2.31 7.74
N ASP A 118 10.52 -3.04 6.65
CA ASP A 118 11.47 -3.94 6.00
C ASP A 118 12.39 -3.25 4.95
N GLY A 119 12.21 -1.94 4.75
CA GLY A 119 13.01 -1.11 3.85
C GLY A 119 12.67 -1.24 2.35
N SER A 120 11.66 -2.03 1.97
CA SER A 120 11.30 -2.25 0.56
C SER A 120 10.86 -0.98 -0.15
N ILE A 121 10.27 -0.01 0.57
CA ILE A 121 9.94 1.33 0.01
C ILE A 121 11.20 2.04 -0.49
N GLY A 122 12.35 1.80 0.13
CA GLY A 122 13.63 2.39 -0.25
C GLY A 122 14.11 1.99 -1.64
N LEU A 123 13.67 0.85 -2.17
CA LEU A 123 14.08 0.31 -3.47
C LEU A 123 13.38 1.01 -4.65
N ILE A 124 12.23 1.65 -4.42
CA ILE A 124 11.47 2.34 -5.47
C ILE A 124 12.31 3.47 -6.07
N SER A 125 12.59 3.50 -7.37
CA SER A 125 13.49 4.55 -7.90
C SER A 125 12.86 5.95 -7.88
N ASN A 126 11.53 6.04 -7.93
CA ASN A 126 10.81 7.31 -8.01
C ASN A 126 10.77 8.03 -6.63
N PRO A 127 11.41 9.20 -6.47
CA PRO A 127 11.45 9.92 -5.21
C PRO A 127 10.11 10.54 -4.83
N GLU A 128 9.23 10.87 -5.78
CA GLU A 128 7.89 11.40 -5.49
C GLU A 128 7.02 10.36 -4.77
N LEU A 129 7.18 9.09 -5.12
CA LEU A 129 6.48 7.98 -4.45
C LEU A 129 7.02 7.69 -3.03
N LYS A 130 8.12 8.33 -2.63
CA LYS A 130 8.74 8.20 -1.31
C LYS A 130 8.47 9.39 -0.39
N LYS A 131 7.91 10.48 -0.89
CA LYS A 131 7.65 11.68 -0.07
C LYS A 131 6.55 11.36 0.96
N LYS A 132 6.79 11.81 2.20
CA LYS A 132 5.86 11.74 3.32
C LYS A 132 4.75 12.78 3.19
#